data_AF-A0AAW2Y5X3-F1
#
_entry.id   AF-A0AAW2Y5X3-F1
#
_cell.length_a   1.000
_cell.length_b   1.000
_cell.length_c   1.000
_cell.angle_alpha   90.00
_cell.angle_beta   90.00
_cell.angle_gamma   90.00
#
_symmetry.space_group_name_H-M   'P 1'
#
loop_
_entity.id
_entity.type
_entity.pdbx_description
1 polymer ?
#
loop_
_entity_poly.entity_id
_entity_poly.type
_entity_poly.pdbx_seq_one_letter_code
_entity_poly.pdbx_strand_id
1 'polypeptide(L)'
;MGSLELEGSDEEGIAKRLWNKFKNERALALYSPFVVCLASGALDPNSFLQCISQDVYFLQAFAQAYELAEEYADDEEDKEAIVKLRKRVLKRLRNQDQLIREWGFEPPKENDCNNATVKYTEFLMETASGKVGGEKLSVKIVTPFEKTKLAAYTLSAISPCMRIYSFISKEIQALLNPDDTEHIYKKWLNSLSSQKFEASASSIEDLLDKLSISLTGEELDVVERLYHRAMKLELEFIWSQPVLQQTIVPFSRINNSAEDNLIIFCDFDLTCTAIDSSALLAELAIVAATNLSEPSVPSTDIRTTWSNLFEQYVEEYRQCMESIIPSEADGDKSPKGLDYEGLCKALEQISDIEKSATSRVVDSTVLKGLNLADIRRAGERLTFQDGCRRFLQDIMESKVSMKEVHVLSYCWSGDLIKSALQSGDDNVFNVHSNDLVYKDSISTGEMIRKMDSPMDKLRAFNDVINCSSNSVKPSTVYIGGSVGDLLCLLEADVGIVIGSSSSLTRLGNRFGISFVPLFPGLVTKHKELAETGSLIHKGPSNVLYTVSNWDEIYAFVLGQ
;
A
#
# COMPACT_ATOMS: atom_id res chain seq x y z
N MET A 1 15.54 -15.54 -15.67
CA MET A 1 16.33 -14.46 -16.30
C MET A 1 15.34 -13.36 -16.65
N GLY A 2 15.21 -12.39 -15.75
CA GLY A 2 14.32 -11.26 -15.91
C GLY A 2 15.07 -10.10 -16.56
N SER A 3 14.52 -9.59 -17.65
CA SER A 3 14.84 -8.27 -18.16
C SER A 3 13.86 -7.31 -17.51
N LEU A 4 14.33 -6.57 -16.50
CA LEU A 4 13.71 -5.31 -16.10
C LEU A 4 13.91 -4.34 -17.27
N GLU A 5 12.96 -4.28 -18.18
CA GLU A 5 12.88 -3.20 -19.17
C GLU A 5 12.39 -1.94 -18.45
N LEU A 6 13.33 -1.21 -17.85
CA LEU A 6 13.24 0.22 -17.61
C LEU A 6 13.78 0.92 -18.87
N GLU A 7 12.99 0.91 -19.94
CA GLU A 7 13.08 1.91 -20.99
C GLU A 7 11.71 2.60 -21.04
N GLY A 8 11.54 3.61 -20.18
CA GLY A 8 10.52 4.63 -20.43
C GLY A 8 10.93 5.32 -21.73
N SER A 9 10.14 5.17 -22.79
CA SER A 9 10.42 5.78 -24.07
C SER A 9 10.59 7.30 -23.91
N ASP A 10 11.52 7.88 -24.66
CA ASP A 10 11.74 9.33 -24.80
C ASP A 10 10.50 10.12 -25.29
N GLU A 11 9.33 9.47 -25.44
CA GLU A 11 8.06 10.07 -25.82
C GLU A 11 7.16 10.46 -24.62
N GLU A 12 7.45 10.02 -23.40
CA GLU A 12 6.62 10.34 -22.23
C GLU A 12 7.11 11.61 -21.49
N GLY A 13 6.28 12.66 -21.47
CA GLY A 13 6.56 13.94 -20.82
C GLY A 13 6.88 13.83 -19.31
N ILE A 14 7.68 14.77 -18.79
CA ILE A 14 8.17 14.74 -17.41
C ILE A 14 7.03 14.70 -16.38
N ALA A 15 5.94 15.42 -16.62
CA ALA A 15 4.80 15.46 -15.71
C ALA A 15 4.20 14.07 -15.49
N LYS A 16 3.99 13.31 -16.58
CA LYS A 16 3.44 11.95 -16.53
C LYS A 16 4.44 10.96 -15.92
N ARG A 17 5.73 11.09 -16.24
CA ARG A 17 6.81 10.31 -15.61
C ARG A 17 6.83 10.50 -14.10
N LEU A 18 6.78 11.74 -13.62
CA LEU A 18 6.76 12.08 -12.19
C LEU A 18 5.48 11.59 -11.50
N TRP A 19 4.32 11.79 -12.13
CA TRP A 19 3.05 11.26 -11.64
C TRP A 19 3.13 9.75 -11.42
N ASN A 20 3.65 9.00 -12.41
CA ASN A 20 3.82 7.54 -12.33
C ASN A 20 4.87 7.10 -11.30
N LYS A 21 5.97 7.86 -11.18
CA LYS A 21 7.05 7.59 -10.21
C LYS A 21 6.53 7.61 -8.77
N PHE A 22 5.64 8.55 -8.43
CA PHE A 22 5.06 8.69 -7.09
C PHE A 22 3.68 8.02 -6.95
N LYS A 23 3.40 6.97 -7.72
CA LYS A 23 2.08 6.29 -7.74
C LYS A 23 1.66 5.71 -6.39
N ASN A 24 2.60 5.21 -5.59
CA ASN A 24 2.29 4.64 -4.28
C ASN A 24 1.93 5.76 -3.30
N GLU A 25 2.71 6.83 -3.26
CA GLU A 25 2.47 7.96 -2.36
C GLU A 25 1.13 8.64 -2.64
N ARG A 26 0.79 8.88 -3.91
CA ARG A 26 -0.51 9.49 -4.25
C ARG A 26 -1.71 8.61 -3.86
N ALA A 27 -1.55 7.29 -3.85
CA ALA A 27 -2.62 6.36 -3.46
C ALA A 27 -2.96 6.51 -1.96
N LEU A 28 -2.02 6.97 -1.13
CA LEU A 28 -2.25 7.25 0.29
C LEU A 28 -3.31 8.31 0.52
N ALA A 29 -3.55 9.21 -0.45
CA ALA A 29 -4.62 10.20 -0.35
C ALA A 29 -6.01 9.54 -0.14
N LEU A 30 -6.23 8.39 -0.77
CA LEU A 30 -7.50 7.65 -0.71
C LEU A 30 -7.80 7.10 0.69
N TYR A 31 -6.76 6.83 1.47
CA TYR A 31 -6.86 6.19 2.78
C TYR A 31 -6.94 7.19 3.95
N SER A 32 -6.91 8.50 3.66
CA SER A 32 -7.17 9.50 4.69
C SER A 32 -8.60 9.36 5.23
N PRO A 33 -8.83 9.61 6.53
CA PRO A 33 -10.17 9.61 7.11
C PRO A 33 -11.13 10.52 6.34
N PHE A 34 -10.65 11.70 5.92
CA PHE A 34 -11.43 12.65 5.15
C PHE A 34 -11.92 12.05 3.82
N VAL A 35 -11.04 11.43 3.03
CA VAL A 35 -11.40 10.89 1.72
C VAL A 35 -12.30 9.65 1.83
N VAL A 36 -12.05 8.75 2.79
CA VAL A 36 -12.92 7.58 3.01
C VAL A 36 -14.34 8.02 3.42
N CYS A 37 -14.46 8.99 4.32
CA CYS A 37 -15.75 9.58 4.70
C CYS A 37 -16.43 10.31 3.54
N LEU A 38 -15.66 11.03 2.74
CA LEU A 38 -16.17 11.77 1.58
C LEU A 38 -16.73 10.82 0.53
N ALA A 39 -16.02 9.72 0.28
CA ALA A 39 -16.36 8.71 -0.70
C ALA A 39 -17.60 7.88 -0.30
N SER A 40 -17.82 7.67 1.00
CA SER A 40 -19.02 6.96 1.48
C SER A 40 -20.28 7.84 1.48
N GLY A 41 -20.13 9.15 1.27
CA GLY A 41 -21.18 10.14 1.44
C GLY A 41 -21.49 10.48 2.90
N ALA A 42 -20.76 9.92 3.87
CA ALA A 42 -21.02 10.07 5.30
C ALA A 42 -20.19 11.16 5.98
N LEU A 43 -19.26 11.83 5.27
CA LEU A 43 -18.49 12.95 5.83
C LEU A 43 -19.42 14.02 6.40
N ASP A 44 -19.07 14.56 7.57
CA ASP A 44 -19.75 15.71 8.15
C ASP A 44 -19.60 16.95 7.23
N PRO A 45 -20.72 17.63 6.88
CA PRO A 45 -20.68 18.79 6.01
C PRO A 45 -19.80 19.95 6.50
N ASN A 46 -19.61 20.11 7.82
CA ASN A 46 -18.73 21.18 8.32
C ASN A 46 -17.26 20.82 8.08
N SER A 47 -16.89 19.55 8.21
CA SER A 47 -15.55 19.05 7.86
C SER A 47 -15.26 19.28 6.37
N PHE A 48 -16.23 19.00 5.49
CA PHE A 48 -16.14 19.33 4.07
C PHE A 48 -15.95 20.84 3.84
N LEU A 49 -16.80 21.68 4.45
CA LEU A 49 -16.73 23.14 4.29
C LEU A 49 -15.44 23.74 4.84
N GLN A 50 -14.88 23.18 5.92
CA GLN A 50 -13.58 23.58 6.44
C GLN A 50 -12.47 23.30 5.43
N CYS A 51 -12.46 22.12 4.80
CA CYS A 51 -11.52 21.80 3.71
C CYS A 51 -11.64 22.78 2.55
N ILE A 52 -12.86 22.95 2.01
CA ILE A 52 -13.12 23.84 0.87
C ILE A 52 -12.86 25.32 1.18
N SER A 53 -12.98 25.74 2.44
CA SER A 53 -12.66 27.13 2.82
C SER A 53 -11.19 27.46 2.60
N GLN A 54 -10.30 26.47 2.62
CA GLN A 54 -8.87 26.68 2.43
C GLN A 54 -8.50 26.96 0.97
N ASP A 55 -9.36 26.60 0.00
CA ASP A 55 -9.16 26.87 -1.43
C ASP A 55 -8.86 28.35 -1.69
N VAL A 56 -9.40 29.28 -0.88
CA VAL A 56 -9.18 30.72 -1.07
C VAL A 56 -7.69 31.07 -0.99
N TYR A 57 -6.97 30.48 -0.03
CA TYR A 57 -5.55 30.73 0.20
C TYR A 57 -4.70 30.07 -0.89
N PHE A 58 -5.03 28.85 -1.29
CA PHE A 58 -4.38 28.17 -2.40
C PHE A 58 -4.56 28.92 -3.72
N LEU A 59 -5.78 29.36 -4.04
CA LEU A 59 -6.06 30.07 -5.28
C LEU A 59 -5.39 31.45 -5.32
N GLN A 60 -5.29 32.15 -4.18
CA GLN A 60 -4.51 33.39 -4.08
C GLN A 60 -3.03 33.14 -4.32
N ALA A 61 -2.44 32.13 -3.67
CA ALA A 61 -1.03 31.78 -3.85
C ALA A 61 -0.74 31.32 -5.29
N PHE A 62 -1.59 30.48 -5.89
CA PHE A 62 -1.46 30.06 -7.29
C PHE A 62 -1.54 31.26 -8.25
N ALA A 63 -2.45 32.21 -8.01
CA ALA A 63 -2.56 33.39 -8.85
C ALA A 63 -1.29 34.27 -8.82
N GLN A 64 -0.63 34.37 -7.66
CA GLN A 64 0.64 35.08 -7.50
C GLN A 64 1.82 34.27 -8.09
N ALA A 65 1.85 32.96 -7.88
CA ALA A 65 2.88 32.09 -8.45
C ALA A 65 2.84 32.11 -9.99
N TYR A 66 1.66 32.10 -10.59
CA TYR A 66 1.54 32.26 -12.05
C TYR A 66 1.97 33.65 -12.54
N GLU A 67 1.75 34.71 -11.77
CA GLU A 67 2.25 36.05 -12.10
C GLU A 67 3.78 36.07 -12.16
N LEU A 68 4.43 35.48 -11.16
CA LEU A 68 5.89 35.35 -11.14
C LEU A 68 6.38 34.47 -12.29
N ALA A 69 5.73 33.31 -12.52
CA ALA A 69 6.09 32.43 -13.64
C ALA A 69 5.95 33.13 -15.01
N GLU A 70 4.95 33.99 -15.18
CA GLU A 70 4.77 34.82 -16.38
C GLU A 70 5.94 35.81 -16.57
N GLU A 71 6.36 36.50 -15.50
CA GLU A 71 7.52 37.42 -15.54
C GLU A 71 8.84 36.72 -15.92
N TYR A 72 8.92 35.41 -15.64
CA TYR A 72 10.09 34.58 -15.90
C TYR A 72 10.00 33.71 -17.16
N ALA A 73 8.85 33.60 -17.82
CA ALA A 73 8.80 32.97 -19.12
C ALA A 73 9.47 33.86 -20.17
N ASP A 74 10.29 33.29 -21.05
CA ASP A 74 10.95 34.05 -22.13
C ASP A 74 10.06 34.14 -23.38
N ASP A 75 9.48 33.01 -23.78
CA ASP A 75 8.63 32.87 -24.97
C ASP A 75 7.22 33.45 -24.76
N GLU A 76 6.71 34.20 -25.74
CA GLU A 76 5.40 34.86 -25.66
C GLU A 76 4.23 33.87 -25.71
N GLU A 77 4.37 32.71 -26.35
CA GLU A 77 3.34 31.67 -26.34
C GLU A 77 3.23 31.07 -24.93
N ASP A 78 4.37 30.83 -24.28
CA ASP A 78 4.43 30.32 -22.90
C ASP A 78 3.83 31.33 -21.92
N LYS A 79 4.15 32.62 -22.05
CA LYS A 79 3.50 33.69 -21.25
C LYS A 79 1.99 33.68 -21.42
N GLU A 80 1.49 33.65 -22.65
CA GLU A 80 0.05 33.65 -22.91
C GLU A 80 -0.62 32.39 -22.34
N ALA A 81 0.06 31.24 -22.36
CA ALA A 81 -0.42 30.02 -21.70
C ALA A 81 -0.52 30.18 -20.17
N ILE A 82 0.52 30.74 -19.52
CA ILE A 82 0.55 31.02 -18.08
C ILE A 82 -0.55 32.03 -17.71
N VAL A 83 -0.71 33.11 -18.47
CA VAL A 83 -1.76 34.11 -18.28
C VAL A 83 -3.15 33.48 -18.35
N LYS A 84 -3.37 32.55 -19.27
CA LYS A 84 -4.64 31.81 -19.35
C LYS A 84 -4.88 30.97 -18.10
N LEU A 85 -3.87 30.29 -17.56
CA LEU A 85 -3.96 29.53 -16.31
C LEU A 85 -4.28 30.45 -15.12
N ARG A 86 -3.57 31.58 -14.99
CA ARG A 86 -3.82 32.61 -13.97
C ARG A 86 -5.25 33.14 -14.04
N LYS A 87 -5.75 33.47 -15.25
CA LYS A 87 -7.13 33.93 -15.47
C LYS A 87 -8.17 32.89 -15.03
N ARG A 88 -7.91 31.59 -15.21
CA ARG A 88 -8.80 30.51 -14.74
C ARG A 88 -8.85 30.45 -13.21
N VAL A 89 -7.70 30.53 -12.54
CA VAL A 89 -7.61 30.57 -11.07
C VAL A 89 -8.34 31.79 -10.50
N LEU A 90 -8.07 32.99 -11.03
CA LEU A 90 -8.75 34.22 -10.60
C LEU A 90 -10.26 34.17 -10.83
N LYS A 91 -10.71 33.52 -11.92
CA LYS A 91 -12.14 33.29 -12.17
C LYS A 91 -12.75 32.33 -11.15
N ARG A 92 -12.04 31.25 -10.79
CA ARG A 92 -12.50 30.32 -9.74
C ARG A 92 -12.61 31.03 -8.39
N LEU A 93 -11.59 31.80 -8.01
CA LEU A 93 -11.56 32.58 -6.77
C LEU A 93 -12.76 33.55 -6.67
N ARG A 94 -13.04 34.33 -7.72
CA ARG A 94 -14.19 35.25 -7.75
C ARG A 94 -15.55 34.56 -7.65
N ASN A 95 -15.64 33.30 -8.08
CA ASN A 95 -16.88 32.55 -8.17
C ASN A 95 -17.04 31.51 -7.03
N GLN A 96 -16.13 31.47 -6.06
CA GLN A 96 -16.06 30.40 -5.05
C GLN A 96 -17.39 30.24 -4.29
N ASP A 97 -17.95 31.32 -3.75
CA ASP A 97 -19.22 31.29 -3.02
C ASP A 97 -20.38 30.79 -3.87
N GLN A 98 -20.44 31.22 -5.14
CA GLN A 98 -21.47 30.78 -6.07
C GLN A 98 -21.35 29.28 -6.37
N LEU A 99 -20.12 28.77 -6.54
CA LEU A 99 -19.86 27.35 -6.75
C LEU A 99 -20.26 26.52 -5.53
N ILE A 100 -19.94 26.98 -4.31
CA ILE A 100 -20.33 26.30 -3.06
C ILE A 100 -21.85 26.20 -2.95
N ARG A 101 -22.59 27.27 -3.30
CA ARG A 101 -24.05 27.27 -3.37
C ARG A 101 -24.59 26.30 -4.43
N GLU A 102 -23.97 26.25 -5.61
CA GLU A 102 -24.34 25.31 -6.68
C GLU A 102 -24.17 23.85 -6.25
N TRP A 103 -23.14 23.57 -5.44
CA TRP A 103 -22.90 22.26 -4.83
C TRP A 103 -23.92 21.91 -3.74
N GLY A 104 -24.67 22.89 -3.24
CA GLY A 104 -25.75 22.69 -2.25
C GLY A 104 -25.36 23.07 -0.82
N PHE A 105 -24.28 23.82 -0.62
CA PHE A 105 -23.82 24.25 0.70
C PHE A 105 -23.84 25.77 0.83
N GLU A 106 -23.87 26.26 2.07
CA GLU A 106 -23.69 27.68 2.34
C GLU A 106 -22.19 28.01 2.48
N PRO A 107 -21.70 29.09 1.83
CA PRO A 107 -20.31 29.52 1.96
C PRO A 107 -19.94 29.83 3.43
N PRO A 108 -18.76 29.40 3.89
CA PRO A 108 -18.29 29.71 5.24
C PRO A 108 -18.04 31.22 5.37
N LYS A 109 -18.31 31.79 6.56
CA LYS A 109 -18.23 33.25 6.78
C LYS A 109 -16.78 33.76 6.87
N GLU A 110 -15.91 33.01 7.54
CA GLU A 110 -14.47 33.25 7.72
C GLU A 110 -13.90 32.01 8.41
N ASN A 111 -12.72 31.54 7.99
CA ASN A 111 -12.01 30.42 8.61
C ASN A 111 -10.51 30.72 8.68
N ASP A 112 -9.90 30.30 9.77
CA ASP A 112 -8.44 30.39 9.93
C ASP A 112 -7.73 29.55 8.87
N CYS A 113 -6.61 30.07 8.37
CA CYS A 113 -5.74 29.32 7.49
C CYS A 113 -5.07 28.20 8.29
N ASN A 114 -5.27 26.95 7.86
CA ASN A 114 -4.71 25.81 8.58
C ASN A 114 -3.19 25.70 8.31
N ASN A 115 -2.48 25.03 9.22
CA ASN A 115 -1.01 24.93 9.15
C ASN A 115 -0.51 24.23 7.87
N ALA A 116 -1.25 23.24 7.35
CA ALA A 116 -0.86 22.54 6.12
C ALA A 116 -0.98 23.45 4.88
N THR A 117 -2.04 24.26 4.81
CA THR A 117 -2.24 25.27 3.77
C THR A 117 -1.15 26.34 3.84
N VAL A 118 -0.79 26.82 5.03
CA VAL A 118 0.35 27.75 5.20
C VAL A 118 1.64 27.12 4.65
N LYS A 119 1.99 25.90 5.08
CA LYS A 119 3.20 25.21 4.62
C LYS A 119 3.27 25.07 3.10
N TYR A 120 2.16 24.69 2.46
CA TYR A 120 2.13 24.59 1.00
C TYR A 120 2.32 25.96 0.37
N THR A 121 1.47 26.92 0.72
CA THR A 121 1.46 28.24 0.08
C THR A 121 2.80 28.97 0.27
N GLU A 122 3.44 28.86 1.44
CA GLU A 122 4.81 29.36 1.65
C GLU A 122 5.82 28.65 0.74
N PHE A 123 5.83 27.32 0.69
CA PHE A 123 6.71 26.56 -0.21
C PHE A 123 6.54 26.98 -1.68
N LEU A 124 5.30 27.17 -2.12
CA LEU A 124 5.00 27.63 -3.48
C LEU A 124 5.54 29.04 -3.72
N MET A 125 5.33 29.97 -2.80
CA MET A 125 5.82 31.35 -2.94
C MET A 125 7.35 31.43 -2.88
N GLU A 126 7.99 30.61 -2.05
CA GLU A 126 9.44 30.46 -2.04
C GLU A 126 9.95 29.92 -3.37
N THR A 127 9.32 28.87 -3.90
CA THR A 127 9.67 28.30 -5.21
C THR A 127 9.50 29.33 -6.32
N ALA A 128 8.36 30.01 -6.39
CA ALA A 128 8.07 30.99 -7.43
C ALA A 128 8.94 32.25 -7.36
N SER A 129 9.44 32.60 -6.17
CA SER A 129 10.40 33.70 -5.97
C SER A 129 11.87 33.30 -6.14
N GLY A 130 12.15 32.04 -6.48
CA GLY A 130 13.51 31.55 -6.74
C GLY A 130 14.28 31.09 -5.49
N LYS A 131 13.61 30.81 -4.37
CA LYS A 131 14.22 30.19 -3.19
C LYS A 131 14.01 28.68 -3.25
N VAL A 132 14.87 27.96 -3.96
CA VAL A 132 14.75 26.51 -4.12
C VAL A 132 15.86 25.80 -3.33
N GLY A 133 15.49 25.08 -2.26
CA GLY A 133 16.42 24.24 -1.48
C GLY A 133 17.14 24.90 -0.31
N GLY A 134 16.61 26.00 0.26
CA GLY A 134 17.22 26.69 1.42
C GLY A 134 18.45 27.54 1.07
N GLU A 135 19.09 27.27 -0.06
CA GLU A 135 19.95 28.22 -0.74
C GLU A 135 19.05 29.17 -1.52
N LYS A 136 19.24 30.49 -1.34
CA LYS A 136 18.82 31.41 -2.41
C LYS A 136 19.55 30.89 -3.63
N LEU A 137 18.83 30.44 -4.65
CA LEU A 137 19.41 30.42 -5.98
C LEU A 137 19.88 31.86 -6.16
N SER A 138 21.18 32.10 -5.99
CA SER A 138 21.83 33.27 -6.54
C SER A 138 21.93 33.02 -8.04
N VAL A 139 20.79 32.71 -8.66
CA VAL A 139 20.54 33.12 -10.02
C VAL A 139 20.56 34.64 -9.87
N LYS A 140 21.75 35.22 -9.97
CA LYS A 140 21.85 36.48 -10.69
C LYS A 140 21.14 36.14 -12.00
N ILE A 141 19.90 36.57 -12.16
CA ILE A 141 19.16 36.35 -13.38
C ILE A 141 19.95 37.10 -14.45
N VAL A 142 20.86 36.40 -15.12
CA VAL A 142 21.80 36.96 -16.08
C VAL A 142 21.30 36.69 -17.49
N THR A 143 20.57 35.58 -17.70
CA THR A 143 20.13 35.16 -19.03
C THR A 143 18.63 34.83 -19.10
N PRO A 144 18.00 34.96 -20.29
CA PRO A 144 16.62 34.53 -20.49
C PRO A 144 16.37 33.04 -20.19
N PHE A 145 17.37 32.18 -20.43
CA PHE A 145 17.33 30.76 -20.11
C PHE A 145 17.13 30.48 -18.61
N GLU A 146 17.84 31.22 -17.75
CA GLU A 146 17.70 31.11 -16.30
C GLU A 146 16.32 31.54 -15.78
N LYS A 147 15.61 32.40 -16.54
CA LYS A 147 14.24 32.79 -16.20
C LYS A 147 13.26 31.65 -16.50
N THR A 148 13.33 31.06 -17.69
CA THR A 148 12.42 29.97 -18.10
C THR A 148 12.45 28.77 -17.13
N LYS A 149 13.62 28.48 -16.56
CA LYS A 149 13.80 27.49 -15.49
C LYS A 149 12.90 27.72 -14.28
N LEU A 150 12.75 28.98 -13.85
CA LEU A 150 11.95 29.32 -12.67
C LEU A 150 10.44 29.16 -12.94
N ALA A 151 10.00 29.40 -14.18
CA ALA A 151 8.64 29.09 -14.61
C ALA A 151 8.40 27.57 -14.56
N ALA A 152 9.32 26.74 -15.07
CA ALA A 152 9.22 25.28 -14.97
C ALA A 152 9.16 24.80 -13.50
N TYR A 153 10.00 25.35 -12.63
CA TYR A 153 10.00 25.03 -11.19
C TYR A 153 8.69 25.39 -10.52
N THR A 154 8.15 26.56 -10.83
CA THR A 154 6.85 27.00 -10.32
C THR A 154 5.74 26.06 -10.77
N LEU A 155 5.68 25.70 -12.06
CA LEU A 155 4.68 24.76 -12.57
C LEU A 155 4.81 23.36 -11.97
N SER A 156 6.04 22.90 -11.69
CA SER A 156 6.26 21.62 -11.00
C SER A 156 5.71 21.60 -9.58
N ALA A 157 5.71 22.74 -8.89
CA ALA A 157 5.13 22.91 -7.56
C ALA A 157 3.60 23.11 -7.57
N ILE A 158 3.00 23.39 -8.72
CA ILE A 158 1.54 23.56 -8.88
C ILE A 158 0.88 22.29 -9.44
N SER A 159 1.56 21.60 -10.36
CA SER A 159 1.02 20.49 -11.15
C SER A 159 0.38 19.36 -10.30
N PRO A 160 0.98 18.89 -9.18
CA PRO A 160 0.39 17.82 -8.37
C PRO A 160 -1.01 18.13 -7.84
N CYS A 161 -1.32 19.39 -7.51
CA CYS A 161 -2.59 19.80 -6.89
C CYS A 161 -3.80 19.42 -7.75
N MET A 162 -3.87 19.89 -9.00
CA MET A 162 -5.02 19.56 -9.84
C MET A 162 -5.07 18.07 -10.18
N ARG A 163 -3.90 17.44 -10.37
CA ARG A 163 -3.84 16.03 -10.76
C ARG A 163 -4.30 15.10 -9.63
N ILE A 164 -3.93 15.37 -8.37
CA ILE A 164 -4.36 14.56 -7.22
C ILE A 164 -5.87 14.64 -6.98
N TYR A 165 -6.48 15.83 -7.11
CA TYR A 165 -7.92 15.98 -6.97
C TYR A 165 -8.70 15.33 -8.12
N SER A 166 -8.20 15.39 -9.36
CA SER A 166 -8.77 14.64 -10.50
C SER A 166 -8.69 13.13 -10.27
N PHE A 167 -7.59 12.64 -9.69
CA PHE A 167 -7.42 11.24 -9.33
C PHE A 167 -8.41 10.80 -8.26
N ILE A 168 -8.43 11.47 -7.10
CA ILE A 168 -9.34 11.14 -5.99
C ILE A 168 -10.79 11.18 -6.46
N SER A 169 -11.20 12.21 -7.21
CA SER A 169 -12.58 12.33 -7.65
C SER A 169 -13.00 11.23 -8.62
N LYS A 170 -12.09 10.76 -9.49
CA LYS A 170 -12.34 9.62 -10.40
C LYS A 170 -12.42 8.30 -9.64
N GLU A 171 -11.53 8.06 -8.68
CA GLU A 171 -11.57 6.87 -7.82
C GLU A 171 -12.88 6.81 -7.04
N ILE A 172 -13.34 7.92 -6.46
CA ILE A 172 -14.63 7.98 -5.76
C ILE A 172 -15.78 7.76 -6.75
N GLN A 173 -15.79 8.44 -7.89
CA GLN A 173 -16.87 8.29 -8.87
C GLN A 173 -17.02 6.89 -9.42
N ALA A 174 -15.93 6.13 -9.54
CA ALA A 174 -15.98 4.73 -9.95
C ALA A 174 -16.78 3.85 -8.96
N LEU A 175 -16.94 4.29 -7.71
CA LEU A 175 -17.72 3.61 -6.67
C LEU A 175 -19.18 4.06 -6.62
N LEU A 176 -19.50 5.24 -7.15
CA LEU A 176 -20.85 5.79 -7.08
C LEU A 176 -21.75 5.17 -8.13
N ASN A 177 -22.97 4.80 -7.74
CA ASN A 177 -23.99 4.45 -8.72
C ASN A 177 -24.35 5.72 -9.52
N PRO A 178 -24.33 5.68 -10.87
CA PRO A 178 -24.71 6.82 -11.70
C PRO A 178 -26.07 7.43 -11.34
N ASP A 179 -27.01 6.59 -10.90
CA ASP A 179 -28.36 6.98 -10.52
C ASP A 179 -28.51 7.37 -9.04
N ASP A 180 -27.45 7.27 -8.24
CA ASP A 180 -27.45 7.70 -6.84
C ASP A 180 -27.60 9.22 -6.75
N THR A 181 -28.75 9.68 -6.28
CA THR A 181 -29.05 11.09 -6.06
C THR A 181 -28.86 11.52 -4.61
N GLU A 182 -28.55 10.58 -3.72
CA GLU A 182 -28.45 10.81 -2.27
C GLU A 182 -27.05 11.31 -1.85
N HIS A 183 -26.03 11.06 -2.67
CA HIS A 183 -24.67 11.48 -2.35
C HIS A 183 -24.50 13.01 -2.36
N ILE A 184 -24.47 13.62 -1.17
CA ILE A 184 -24.48 15.08 -0.98
C ILE A 184 -23.28 15.81 -1.63
N TYR A 185 -22.13 15.14 -1.79
CA TYR A 185 -20.94 15.72 -2.43
C TYR A 185 -20.83 15.50 -3.95
N LYS A 186 -21.82 14.84 -4.57
CA LYS A 186 -21.75 14.40 -5.97
C LYS A 186 -21.49 15.55 -6.94
N LYS A 187 -22.11 16.71 -6.73
CA LYS A 187 -21.92 17.89 -7.59
C LYS A 187 -20.48 18.42 -7.56
N TRP A 188 -19.85 18.44 -6.39
CA TRP A 188 -18.46 18.85 -6.24
C TRP A 188 -17.51 17.84 -6.91
N LEU A 189 -17.70 16.54 -6.66
CA LEU A 189 -16.95 15.46 -7.32
C LEU A 189 -17.06 15.53 -8.84
N ASN A 190 -18.27 15.72 -9.36
CA ASN A 190 -18.52 15.91 -10.80
C ASN A 190 -17.78 17.12 -11.39
N SER A 191 -17.59 18.18 -10.60
CA SER A 191 -16.84 19.34 -11.06
C SER A 191 -15.34 19.03 -11.24
N LEU A 192 -14.78 18.21 -10.34
CA LEU A 192 -13.37 17.79 -10.36
C LEU A 192 -13.08 16.71 -11.43
N SER A 193 -14.01 15.80 -11.68
CA SER A 193 -13.85 14.80 -12.75
C SER A 193 -14.32 15.29 -14.13
N SER A 194 -14.70 16.57 -14.26
CA SER A 194 -15.19 17.11 -15.53
C SER A 194 -14.07 17.21 -16.58
N GLN A 195 -14.43 17.09 -17.85
CA GLN A 195 -13.49 17.28 -18.97
C GLN A 195 -12.79 18.65 -18.91
N LYS A 196 -13.47 19.69 -18.39
CA LYS A 196 -12.90 21.03 -18.22
C LYS A 196 -11.81 21.07 -17.15
N PHE A 197 -11.99 20.34 -16.05
CA PHE A 197 -10.99 20.23 -15.00
C PHE A 197 -9.79 19.42 -15.49
N GLU A 198 -10.04 18.30 -16.15
CA GLU A 198 -8.99 17.49 -16.79
C GLU A 198 -8.17 18.29 -17.80
N ALA A 199 -8.83 19.02 -18.72
CA ALA A 199 -8.14 19.86 -19.69
C ALA A 199 -7.29 20.96 -19.04
N SER A 200 -7.67 21.42 -17.84
CA SER A 200 -6.88 22.39 -17.08
C SER A 200 -5.66 21.75 -16.42
N ALA A 201 -5.80 20.55 -15.86
CA ALA A 201 -4.66 19.78 -15.35
C ALA A 201 -3.66 19.47 -16.48
N SER A 202 -4.14 18.94 -17.61
CA SER A 202 -3.30 18.69 -18.79
C SER A 202 -2.63 19.96 -19.32
N SER A 203 -3.31 21.12 -19.34
CA SER A 203 -2.67 22.38 -19.77
C SER A 203 -1.46 22.76 -18.90
N ILE A 204 -1.48 22.44 -17.61
CA ILE A 204 -0.35 22.71 -16.69
C ILE A 204 0.79 21.73 -16.97
N GLU A 205 0.45 20.46 -17.18
CA GLU A 205 1.41 19.38 -17.44
C GLU A 205 2.10 19.54 -18.80
N ASP A 206 1.34 19.81 -19.86
CA ASP A 206 1.88 20.06 -21.20
C ASP A 206 2.85 21.25 -21.20
N LEU A 207 2.54 22.29 -20.43
CA LEU A 207 3.43 23.44 -20.28
C LEU A 207 4.66 23.11 -19.45
N LEU A 208 4.52 22.35 -18.36
CA LEU A 208 5.67 21.86 -17.59
C LEU A 208 6.58 21.00 -18.47
N ASP A 209 6.02 20.12 -19.29
CA ASP A 209 6.75 19.29 -20.25
C ASP A 209 7.50 20.18 -21.25
N LYS A 210 6.82 21.14 -21.88
CA LYS A 210 7.42 22.08 -22.84
C LYS A 210 8.58 22.86 -22.23
N LEU A 211 8.40 23.44 -21.04
CA LEU A 211 9.44 24.24 -20.37
C LEU A 211 10.61 23.38 -19.89
N SER A 212 10.39 22.08 -19.66
CA SER A 212 11.42 21.15 -19.19
C SER A 212 12.34 20.62 -20.31
N ILE A 213 11.97 20.75 -21.59
CA ILE A 213 12.77 20.26 -22.74
C ILE A 213 14.18 20.85 -22.74
N SER A 214 14.31 22.11 -22.34
CA SER A 214 15.58 22.84 -22.38
C SER A 214 16.45 22.65 -21.13
N LEU A 215 15.95 21.96 -20.12
CA LEU A 215 16.64 21.79 -18.83
C LEU A 215 17.71 20.70 -18.89
N THR A 216 18.79 20.91 -18.14
CA THR A 216 19.84 19.91 -17.92
C THR A 216 19.38 18.82 -16.93
N GLY A 217 20.11 17.69 -16.87
CA GLY A 217 19.81 16.60 -15.94
C GLY A 217 19.71 17.06 -14.47
N GLU A 218 20.66 17.87 -14.00
CA GLU A 218 20.64 18.41 -12.64
C GLU A 218 19.42 19.30 -12.38
N GLU A 219 18.94 20.02 -13.40
CA GLU A 219 17.79 20.90 -13.30
C GLU A 219 16.47 20.12 -13.30
N LEU A 220 16.40 19.03 -14.08
CA LEU A 220 15.30 18.08 -14.05
C LEU A 220 15.21 17.38 -12.68
N ASP A 221 16.34 17.10 -12.03
CA ASP A 221 16.35 16.57 -10.66
C ASP A 221 15.74 17.58 -9.67
N VAL A 222 15.89 18.89 -9.90
CA VAL A 222 15.20 19.91 -9.09
C VAL A 222 13.69 19.89 -9.35
N VAL A 223 13.26 19.78 -10.62
CA VAL A 223 11.83 19.66 -10.99
C VAL A 223 11.21 18.47 -10.25
N GLU A 224 11.88 17.32 -10.27
CA GLU A 224 11.44 16.12 -9.55
C GLU A 224 11.30 16.38 -8.05
N ARG A 225 12.31 16.98 -7.40
CA ARG A 225 12.27 17.27 -5.95
C ARG A 225 11.13 18.22 -5.58
N LEU A 226 10.90 19.25 -6.40
CA LEU A 226 9.83 20.23 -6.18
C LEU A 226 8.45 19.58 -6.36
N TYR A 227 8.27 18.79 -7.43
CA TYR A 227 7.04 18.02 -7.66
C TYR A 227 6.76 17.06 -6.51
N HIS A 228 7.78 16.31 -6.05
CA HIS A 228 7.66 15.39 -4.92
C HIS A 228 7.29 16.12 -3.63
N ARG A 229 7.90 17.28 -3.38
CA ARG A 229 7.60 18.10 -2.21
C ARG A 229 6.16 18.63 -2.25
N ALA A 230 5.70 19.11 -3.40
CA ALA A 230 4.31 19.51 -3.61
C ALA A 230 3.33 18.35 -3.37
N MET A 231 3.63 17.14 -3.89
CA MET A 231 2.82 15.93 -3.62
C MET A 231 2.72 15.63 -2.12
N LYS A 232 3.83 15.68 -1.39
CA LYS A 232 3.85 15.46 0.06
C LYS A 232 3.06 16.52 0.83
N LEU A 233 3.09 17.78 0.38
CA LEU A 233 2.32 18.86 0.99
C LEU A 233 0.82 18.74 0.70
N GLU A 234 0.42 18.26 -0.49
CA GLU A 234 -0.97 17.89 -0.78
C GLU A 234 -1.46 16.77 0.14
N LEU A 235 -0.65 15.70 0.28
CA LEU A 235 -0.98 14.61 1.19
C LEU A 235 -1.08 15.13 2.63
N GLU A 236 -0.13 15.93 3.11
CA GLU A 236 -0.20 16.54 4.43
C GLU A 236 -1.49 17.36 4.61
N PHE A 237 -1.88 18.14 3.59
CA PHE A 237 -3.15 18.88 3.62
C PHE A 237 -4.34 17.94 3.73
N ILE A 238 -4.46 16.92 2.88
CA ILE A 238 -5.57 15.96 2.87
C ILE A 238 -5.67 15.19 4.21
N TRP A 239 -4.53 14.72 4.72
CA TRP A 239 -4.46 13.97 5.99
C TRP A 239 -4.68 14.84 7.22
N SER A 240 -4.43 16.16 7.13
CA SER A 240 -4.70 17.11 8.21
C SER A 240 -6.16 17.56 8.30
N GLN A 241 -7.00 17.19 7.34
CA GLN A 241 -8.40 17.61 7.36
C GLN A 241 -9.12 17.06 8.59
N PRO A 242 -9.86 17.91 9.31
CA PRO A 242 -10.55 17.48 10.52
C PRO A 242 -11.66 16.51 10.15
N VAL A 243 -11.75 15.42 10.92
CA VAL A 243 -12.86 14.47 10.86
C VAL A 243 -13.32 14.21 12.27
N LEU A 244 -14.49 14.75 12.61
CA LEU A 244 -15.03 14.74 13.98
C LEU A 244 -15.86 13.48 14.29
N GLN A 245 -16.28 12.77 13.25
CA GLN A 245 -17.04 11.53 13.35
C GLN A 245 -16.13 10.32 13.57
N GLN A 246 -16.72 9.21 14.02
CA GLN A 246 -16.01 7.93 14.07
C GLN A 246 -15.69 7.44 12.66
N THR A 247 -14.47 6.95 12.46
CA THR A 247 -13.96 6.48 11.17
C THR A 247 -13.40 5.07 11.28
N ILE A 248 -13.36 4.37 10.16
CA ILE A 248 -12.74 3.03 10.09
C ILE A 248 -11.22 3.09 9.85
N VAL A 249 -10.72 4.28 9.50
CA VAL A 249 -9.30 4.56 9.25
C VAL A 249 -8.82 5.70 10.16
N PRO A 250 -7.60 5.61 10.73
CA PRO A 250 -6.76 4.42 10.76
C PRO A 250 -7.35 3.31 11.64
N PHE A 251 -7.25 2.05 11.19
CA PHE A 251 -7.85 0.91 11.87
C PHE A 251 -7.29 0.73 13.30
N SER A 252 -6.03 1.10 13.53
CA SER A 252 -5.42 1.06 14.86
C SER A 252 -6.02 2.00 15.90
N ARG A 253 -6.96 2.88 15.52
CA ARG A 253 -7.64 3.82 16.44
C ARG A 253 -9.16 3.68 16.41
N ILE A 254 -9.68 2.57 15.88
CA ILE A 254 -11.10 2.45 15.54
C ILE A 254 -12.05 2.51 16.75
N ASN A 255 -11.60 2.04 17.91
CA ASN A 255 -12.38 1.97 19.14
C ASN A 255 -12.02 3.08 20.16
N ASN A 256 -10.99 3.89 19.88
CA ASN A 256 -10.50 5.03 20.68
C ASN A 256 -10.43 4.77 22.19
N SER A 257 -10.26 3.51 22.61
CA SER A 257 -10.25 3.11 24.01
C SER A 257 -8.84 2.78 24.47
N ALA A 258 -8.54 3.03 25.75
CA ALA A 258 -7.25 2.67 26.34
C ALA A 258 -7.01 1.14 26.41
N GLU A 259 -8.01 0.34 26.05
CA GLU A 259 -8.01 -1.14 26.05
C GLU A 259 -7.92 -1.74 24.64
N ASP A 260 -7.73 -0.93 23.59
CA ASP A 260 -7.70 -1.38 22.19
C ASP A 260 -6.49 -2.27 21.89
N ASN A 261 -6.66 -3.59 21.98
CA ASN A 261 -5.64 -4.56 21.57
C ASN A 261 -5.78 -4.86 20.07
N LEU A 262 -4.78 -4.45 19.28
CA LEU A 262 -4.69 -4.78 17.85
C LEU A 262 -3.63 -5.87 17.66
N ILE A 263 -4.04 -7.01 17.10
CA ILE A 263 -3.13 -8.10 16.75
C ILE A 263 -2.99 -8.16 15.24
N ILE A 264 -1.75 -8.03 14.75
CA ILE A 264 -1.41 -8.20 13.35
C ILE A 264 -0.85 -9.61 13.17
N PHE A 265 -1.47 -10.37 12.29
CA PHE A 265 -0.94 -11.62 11.79
C PHE A 265 -0.39 -11.40 10.39
N CYS A 266 0.75 -12.00 10.09
CA CYS A 266 1.32 -11.92 8.75
C CYS A 266 1.94 -13.26 8.35
N ASP A 267 1.73 -13.64 7.10
CA ASP A 267 2.55 -14.64 6.43
C ASP A 267 3.95 -14.06 6.11
N PHE A 268 4.96 -14.92 5.98
CA PHE A 268 6.34 -14.48 5.76
C PHE A 268 6.74 -14.55 4.29
N ASP A 269 6.63 -15.72 3.69
CA ASP A 269 7.19 -16.02 2.38
C ASP A 269 6.41 -15.34 1.26
N LEU A 270 7.09 -14.55 0.44
CA LEU A 270 6.52 -13.76 -0.67
C LEU A 270 5.53 -12.67 -0.24
N THR A 271 4.94 -12.77 0.95
CA THR A 271 4.12 -11.75 1.62
C THR A 271 5.01 -10.65 2.22
N CYS A 272 5.95 -11.00 3.10
CA CYS A 272 6.91 -10.07 3.69
C CYS A 272 8.21 -10.02 2.89
N THR A 273 8.68 -11.16 2.37
CA THR A 273 9.99 -11.30 1.73
C THR A 273 9.88 -11.25 0.21
N ALA A 274 10.93 -10.80 -0.46
CA ALA A 274 10.99 -10.83 -1.93
C ALA A 274 11.33 -12.22 -2.49
N ILE A 275 11.83 -13.13 -1.63
CA ILE A 275 12.31 -14.46 -2.01
C ILE A 275 11.71 -15.48 -1.02
N ASP A 276 11.37 -16.65 -1.54
CA ASP A 276 10.90 -17.80 -0.77
C ASP A 276 12.00 -18.36 0.14
N SER A 277 11.69 -18.56 1.42
CA SER A 277 12.64 -19.02 2.43
C SER A 277 13.12 -20.45 2.21
N SER A 278 12.30 -21.33 1.60
CA SER A 278 12.70 -22.70 1.29
C SER A 278 13.79 -22.72 0.21
N ALA A 279 13.66 -21.89 -0.82
CA ALA A 279 14.67 -21.72 -1.85
C ALA A 279 15.98 -21.14 -1.29
N LEU A 280 15.88 -20.17 -0.37
CA LEU A 280 17.05 -19.61 0.31
C LEU A 280 17.78 -20.66 1.16
N LEU A 281 17.05 -21.45 1.95
CA LEU A 281 17.63 -22.52 2.77
C LEU A 281 18.29 -23.60 1.91
N ALA A 282 17.70 -23.93 0.75
CA ALA A 282 18.29 -24.86 -0.20
C ALA A 282 19.61 -24.32 -0.78
N GLU A 283 19.68 -23.06 -1.18
CA GLU A 283 20.93 -22.46 -1.68
C GLU A 283 22.00 -22.39 -0.58
N LEU A 284 21.64 -22.07 0.67
CA LEU A 284 22.56 -22.15 1.80
C LEU A 284 23.11 -23.58 1.98
N ALA A 285 22.29 -24.60 1.77
CA ALA A 285 22.72 -26.00 1.90
C ALA A 285 23.71 -26.39 0.81
N ILE A 286 23.48 -25.94 -0.42
CA ILE A 286 24.38 -26.15 -1.56
C ILE A 286 25.75 -25.46 -1.31
N VAL A 287 25.73 -24.23 -0.78
CA VAL A 287 26.96 -23.50 -0.41
C VAL A 287 27.70 -24.21 0.72
N ALA A 288 26.99 -24.65 1.77
CA ALA A 288 27.58 -25.37 2.90
C ALA A 288 28.29 -26.66 2.45
N ALA A 289 27.67 -27.43 1.55
CA ALA A 289 28.26 -28.66 1.01
C ALA A 289 29.51 -28.43 0.14
N THR A 290 29.64 -27.24 -0.47
CA THR A 290 30.80 -26.89 -1.28
C THR A 290 32.02 -26.49 -0.43
N ASN A 291 31.79 -25.97 0.78
CA ASN A 291 32.84 -25.48 1.67
C ASN A 291 33.45 -26.55 2.59
N LEU A 292 32.93 -27.79 2.57
CA LEU A 292 33.46 -28.90 3.37
C LEU A 292 34.68 -29.54 2.70
N SER A 293 35.72 -29.82 3.48
CA SER A 293 36.97 -30.46 3.01
C SER A 293 36.76 -31.94 2.61
N GLU A 294 35.80 -32.61 3.25
CA GLU A 294 35.27 -33.93 2.87
C GLU A 294 33.74 -33.90 3.03
N PRO A 295 32.98 -33.51 1.98
CA PRO A 295 31.53 -33.45 2.08
C PRO A 295 30.94 -34.86 2.16
N SER A 296 30.05 -35.10 3.13
CA SER A 296 29.30 -36.36 3.23
C SER A 296 28.35 -36.60 2.05
N VAL A 297 27.99 -35.53 1.33
CA VAL A 297 27.15 -35.52 0.12
C VAL A 297 27.70 -34.44 -0.84
N PRO A 298 27.98 -34.75 -2.11
CA PRO A 298 28.41 -33.76 -3.12
C PRO A 298 27.40 -32.61 -3.32
N SER A 299 27.87 -31.40 -3.60
CA SER A 299 27.00 -30.23 -3.82
C SER A 299 26.09 -30.36 -5.06
N THR A 300 26.54 -31.08 -6.09
CA THR A 300 25.73 -31.44 -7.26
C THR A 300 24.54 -32.32 -6.88
N ASP A 301 24.72 -33.21 -5.90
CA ASP A 301 23.69 -34.14 -5.46
C ASP A 301 22.62 -33.41 -4.64
N ILE A 302 23.00 -32.43 -3.81
CA ILE A 302 22.05 -31.57 -3.08
C ILE A 302 21.21 -30.74 -4.06
N ARG A 303 21.84 -30.11 -5.07
CA ARG A 303 21.13 -29.30 -6.06
C ARG A 303 20.12 -30.15 -6.84
N THR A 304 20.53 -31.32 -7.32
CA THR A 304 19.63 -32.23 -8.04
C THR A 304 18.51 -32.76 -7.15
N THR A 305 18.81 -33.15 -5.90
CA THR A 305 17.78 -33.59 -4.94
C THR A 305 16.77 -32.48 -4.67
N TRP A 306 17.21 -31.24 -4.43
CA TRP A 306 16.32 -30.10 -4.25
C TRP A 306 15.42 -29.86 -5.47
N SER A 307 16.00 -29.85 -6.68
CA SER A 307 15.23 -29.70 -7.92
C SER A 307 14.15 -30.78 -8.06
N ASN A 308 14.49 -32.04 -7.80
CA ASN A 308 13.52 -33.15 -7.87
C ASN A 308 12.40 -33.02 -6.83
N LEU A 309 12.74 -32.63 -5.58
CA LEU A 309 11.76 -32.43 -4.51
C LEU A 309 10.79 -31.29 -4.85
N PHE A 310 11.32 -30.18 -5.38
CA PHE A 310 10.53 -29.02 -5.78
C PHE A 310 9.61 -29.34 -6.98
N GLU A 311 10.14 -29.98 -8.03
CA GLU A 311 9.34 -30.41 -9.19
C GLU A 311 8.21 -31.36 -8.79
N GLN A 312 8.50 -32.32 -7.91
CA GLN A 312 7.49 -33.23 -7.38
C GLN A 312 6.41 -32.48 -6.57
N TYR A 313 6.80 -31.55 -5.71
CA TYR A 313 5.84 -30.72 -4.95
C TYR A 313 4.93 -29.92 -5.88
N VAL A 314 5.51 -29.22 -6.86
CA VAL A 314 4.74 -28.41 -7.82
C VAL A 314 3.72 -29.27 -8.56
N GLU A 315 4.11 -30.46 -9.00
CA GLU A 315 3.23 -31.38 -9.71
C GLU A 315 2.11 -31.95 -8.82
N GLU A 316 2.42 -32.40 -7.61
CA GLU A 316 1.44 -32.91 -6.65
C GLU A 316 0.44 -31.80 -6.23
N TYR A 317 0.95 -30.60 -5.96
CA TYR A 317 0.13 -29.44 -5.62
C TYR A 317 -0.79 -29.06 -6.79
N ARG A 318 -0.27 -29.03 -8.02
CA ARG A 318 -1.06 -28.76 -9.24
C ARG A 318 -2.18 -29.79 -9.41
N GLN A 319 -1.88 -31.08 -9.29
CA GLN A 319 -2.87 -32.16 -9.39
C GLN A 319 -3.95 -32.05 -8.30
N CYS A 320 -3.55 -31.76 -7.06
CA CYS A 320 -4.48 -31.53 -5.96
C CYS A 320 -5.40 -30.33 -6.23
N MET A 321 -4.84 -29.22 -6.70
CA MET A 321 -5.60 -28.04 -7.08
C MET A 321 -6.56 -28.30 -8.24
N GLU A 322 -6.19 -29.13 -9.22
CA GLU A 322 -7.07 -29.51 -10.34
C GLU A 322 -8.19 -30.47 -9.90
N SER A 323 -7.93 -31.36 -8.94
CA SER A 323 -8.98 -32.20 -8.36
C SER A 323 -9.97 -31.41 -7.51
N ILE A 324 -9.45 -30.42 -6.76
CA ILE A 324 -10.28 -29.51 -5.97
C ILE A 324 -11.02 -28.56 -6.89
N ILE A 325 -10.40 -28.05 -7.95
CA ILE A 325 -10.97 -27.07 -8.89
C ILE A 325 -10.96 -27.63 -10.33
N PRO A 326 -11.93 -28.51 -10.70
CA PRO A 326 -12.05 -28.98 -12.07
C PRO A 326 -12.25 -27.81 -13.06
N SER A 327 -11.79 -27.98 -14.29
CA SER A 327 -11.93 -26.97 -15.35
C SER A 327 -13.39 -26.61 -15.62
N GLU A 328 -13.63 -25.38 -16.10
CA GLU A 328 -14.91 -24.63 -16.23
C GLU A 328 -16.03 -25.29 -17.08
N ALA A 329 -16.01 -26.60 -17.29
CA ALA A 329 -17.02 -27.35 -18.02
C ALA A 329 -18.31 -27.61 -17.22
N ASP A 330 -18.30 -27.46 -15.90
CA ASP A 330 -19.50 -27.45 -15.07
C ASP A 330 -19.95 -26.01 -14.84
N GLY A 331 -21.11 -25.66 -15.41
CA GLY A 331 -21.62 -24.30 -15.48
C GLY A 331 -21.55 -23.54 -14.16
N ASP A 332 -21.18 -22.26 -14.26
CA ASP A 332 -21.05 -21.25 -13.21
C ASP A 332 -22.16 -21.35 -12.15
N LYS A 333 -21.88 -22.16 -11.13
CA LYS A 333 -22.59 -22.19 -9.85
C LYS A 333 -21.65 -21.63 -8.80
N SER A 334 -21.22 -20.39 -8.98
CA SER A 334 -20.70 -19.61 -7.86
C SER A 334 -21.73 -19.72 -6.71
N PRO A 335 -21.35 -20.22 -5.53
CA PRO A 335 -22.28 -20.40 -4.44
C PRO A 335 -22.85 -19.03 -4.01
N LYS A 336 -24.12 -18.98 -3.60
CA LYS A 336 -24.80 -17.75 -3.15
C LYS A 336 -24.26 -17.21 -1.80
N GLY A 337 -23.16 -17.75 -1.30
CA GLY A 337 -22.54 -17.42 -0.01
C GLY A 337 -21.29 -18.26 0.22
N LEU A 338 -20.64 -18.05 1.36
CA LEU A 338 -19.40 -18.74 1.75
C LEU A 338 -19.66 -20.22 2.06
N ASP A 339 -19.05 -21.11 1.29
CA ASP A 339 -18.97 -22.55 1.61
C ASP A 339 -17.71 -22.83 2.44
N TYR A 340 -17.73 -22.40 3.70
CA TYR A 340 -16.59 -22.51 4.62
C TYR A 340 -16.24 -23.98 4.93
N GLU A 341 -17.24 -24.84 5.11
CA GLU A 341 -17.02 -26.26 5.41
C GLU A 341 -16.41 -26.99 4.20
N GLY A 342 -16.88 -26.70 2.99
CA GLY A 342 -16.28 -27.21 1.75
C GLY A 342 -14.84 -26.73 1.57
N LEU A 343 -14.57 -25.46 1.88
CA LEU A 343 -13.22 -24.90 1.84
C LEU A 343 -12.28 -25.62 2.82
N CYS A 344 -12.72 -25.88 4.05
CA CYS A 344 -11.93 -26.62 5.04
C CYS A 344 -11.55 -28.02 4.51
N LYS A 345 -12.52 -28.77 3.95
CA LYS A 345 -12.28 -30.10 3.36
C LYS A 345 -11.32 -30.07 2.16
N ALA A 346 -11.34 -28.99 1.38
CA ALA A 346 -10.39 -28.79 0.29
C ALA A 346 -8.98 -28.50 0.83
N LEU A 347 -8.86 -27.64 1.84
CA LEU A 347 -7.58 -27.30 2.46
C LEU A 347 -6.99 -28.47 3.27
N GLU A 348 -7.81 -29.40 3.76
CA GLU A 348 -7.34 -30.67 4.34
C GLU A 348 -6.58 -31.52 3.30
N GLN A 349 -7.05 -31.59 2.06
CA GLN A 349 -6.34 -32.31 0.98
C GLN A 349 -5.00 -31.64 0.66
N ILE A 350 -4.97 -30.31 0.63
CA ILE A 350 -3.72 -29.55 0.44
C ILE A 350 -2.78 -29.76 1.63
N SER A 351 -3.31 -29.85 2.85
CA SER A 351 -2.54 -30.11 4.07
C SER A 351 -1.74 -31.42 3.97
N ASP A 352 -2.31 -32.45 3.34
CA ASP A 352 -1.62 -33.73 3.17
C ASP A 352 -0.42 -33.60 2.20
N ILE A 353 -0.56 -32.81 1.14
CA ILE A 353 0.53 -32.52 0.20
C ILE A 353 1.65 -31.74 0.89
N GLU A 354 1.33 -30.65 1.59
CA GLU A 354 2.32 -29.83 2.30
C GLU A 354 3.10 -30.63 3.36
N LYS A 355 2.38 -31.47 4.13
CA LYS A 355 3.00 -32.36 5.12
C LYS A 355 3.89 -33.41 4.47
N SER A 356 3.46 -34.00 3.36
CA SER A 356 4.23 -35.01 2.62
C SER A 356 5.49 -34.39 2.03
N ALA A 357 5.39 -33.20 1.43
CA ALA A 357 6.53 -32.46 0.90
C ALA A 357 7.58 -32.15 1.97
N THR A 358 7.13 -31.66 3.13
CA THR A 358 8.02 -31.41 4.28
C THR A 358 8.69 -32.70 4.77
N SER A 359 7.96 -33.83 4.83
CA SER A 359 8.56 -35.14 5.17
C SER A 359 9.68 -35.51 4.20
N ARG A 360 9.46 -35.38 2.89
CA ARG A 360 10.48 -35.72 1.87
C ARG A 360 11.73 -34.87 1.99
N VAL A 361 11.59 -33.59 2.34
CA VAL A 361 12.72 -32.69 2.58
C VAL A 361 13.54 -33.18 3.78
N VAL A 362 12.89 -33.53 4.90
CA VAL A 362 13.55 -34.09 6.08
C VAL A 362 14.24 -35.43 5.75
N ASP A 363 13.54 -36.34 5.09
CA ASP A 363 14.04 -37.68 4.73
C ASP A 363 15.22 -37.62 3.76
N SER A 364 15.24 -36.64 2.85
CA SER A 364 16.34 -36.42 1.91
C SER A 364 17.62 -35.93 2.59
N THR A 365 17.51 -35.43 3.83
CA THR A 365 18.60 -34.79 4.58
C THR A 365 19.23 -33.58 3.89
N VAL A 366 18.55 -32.98 2.90
CA VAL A 366 19.06 -31.86 2.08
C VAL A 366 19.46 -30.64 2.92
N LEU A 367 18.85 -30.45 4.10
CA LEU A 367 19.14 -29.35 5.03
C LEU A 367 20.16 -29.71 6.12
N LYS A 368 20.74 -30.91 6.09
CA LYS A 368 21.78 -31.33 7.03
C LYS A 368 23.08 -30.60 6.75
N GLY A 369 23.79 -30.19 7.79
CA GLY A 369 25.07 -29.49 7.66
C GLY A 369 24.98 -27.97 7.60
N LEU A 370 23.77 -27.40 7.54
CA LEU A 370 23.58 -25.95 7.62
C LEU A 370 24.06 -25.39 8.96
N ASN A 371 24.86 -24.32 8.92
CA ASN A 371 25.32 -23.63 10.11
C ASN A 371 24.31 -22.57 10.57
N LEU A 372 23.96 -22.57 11.85
CA LEU A 372 23.04 -21.62 12.45
C LEU A 372 23.46 -20.15 12.24
N ALA A 373 24.76 -19.85 12.31
CA ALA A 373 25.27 -18.50 12.10
C ALA A 373 25.10 -18.04 10.64
N ASP A 374 25.22 -18.96 9.67
CA ASP A 374 25.00 -18.63 8.26
C ASP A 374 23.51 -18.41 7.96
N ILE A 375 22.62 -19.19 8.60
CA ILE A 375 21.17 -18.97 8.54
C ILE A 375 20.82 -17.57 9.08
N ARG A 376 21.35 -17.19 10.25
CA ARG A 376 21.11 -15.87 10.83
C ARG A 376 21.62 -14.74 9.94
N ARG A 377 22.84 -14.89 9.42
CA ARG A 377 23.41 -13.92 8.48
C ARG A 377 22.58 -13.78 7.20
N ALA A 378 21.98 -14.86 6.73
CA ALA A 378 21.09 -14.83 5.58
C ALA A 378 19.79 -14.10 5.90
N GLY A 379 19.21 -14.32 7.08
CA GLY A 379 18.02 -13.61 7.55
C GLY A 379 18.26 -12.10 7.68
N GLU A 380 19.37 -11.69 8.31
CA GLU A 380 19.77 -10.28 8.45
C GLU A 380 19.90 -9.55 7.09
N ARG A 381 20.21 -10.29 6.02
CA ARG A 381 20.40 -9.76 4.66
C ARG A 381 19.19 -9.98 3.76
N LEU A 382 18.11 -10.54 4.29
CA LEU A 382 16.93 -10.89 3.52
C LEU A 382 16.22 -9.63 3.04
N THR A 383 15.97 -9.58 1.74
CA THR A 383 15.22 -8.49 1.11
C THR A 383 13.73 -8.64 1.40
N PHE A 384 13.14 -7.58 1.94
CA PHE A 384 11.70 -7.48 2.18
C PHE A 384 11.02 -6.83 0.97
N GLN A 385 9.72 -7.09 0.83
CA GLN A 385 8.86 -6.29 -0.04
C GLN A 385 8.92 -4.82 0.40
N ASP A 386 8.90 -3.91 -0.58
CA ASP A 386 8.94 -2.47 -0.33
C ASP A 386 7.84 -2.06 0.65
N GLY A 387 8.19 -1.27 1.67
CA GLY A 387 7.28 -0.81 2.73
C GLY A 387 7.03 -1.78 3.88
N CYS A 388 7.20 -3.10 3.69
CA CYS A 388 6.91 -4.13 4.69
C CYS A 388 7.70 -3.96 5.99
N ARG A 389 9.04 -3.90 5.89
CA ARG A 389 9.92 -3.77 7.06
C ARG A 389 9.59 -2.53 7.88
N ARG A 390 9.38 -1.40 7.19
CA ARG A 390 9.02 -0.13 7.82
C ARG A 390 7.68 -0.25 8.55
N PHE A 391 6.65 -0.82 7.92
CA PHE A 391 5.37 -1.07 8.56
C PHE A 391 5.50 -1.90 9.85
N LEU A 392 6.22 -3.02 9.79
CA LEU A 392 6.42 -3.92 10.92
C LEU A 392 7.22 -3.27 12.07
N GLN A 393 8.15 -2.35 11.75
CA GLN A 393 8.88 -1.59 12.76
C GLN A 393 8.00 -0.50 13.38
N ASP A 394 7.37 0.33 12.56
CA ASP A 394 6.57 1.47 13.00
C ASP A 394 5.34 1.01 13.83
N ILE A 395 4.78 -0.17 13.53
CA ILE A 395 3.67 -0.72 14.34
C ILE A 395 4.13 -1.16 15.73
N MET A 396 5.34 -1.72 15.86
CA MET A 396 5.93 -2.13 17.14
C MET A 396 6.41 -0.94 17.97
N GLU A 397 6.92 0.11 17.32
CA GLU A 397 7.37 1.33 17.99
C GLU A 397 6.23 2.29 18.35
N SER A 398 5.03 2.08 17.79
CA SER A 398 3.91 2.99 18.01
C SER A 398 3.49 3.02 19.49
N LYS A 399 3.50 4.22 20.09
CA LYS A 399 3.18 4.45 21.51
C LYS A 399 1.69 4.29 21.86
N VAL A 400 0.89 3.70 20.97
CA VAL A 400 -0.58 3.59 21.11
C VAL A 400 -0.92 2.12 21.26
N SER A 401 -1.46 1.78 22.45
CA SER A 401 -1.97 0.47 22.90
C SER A 401 -1.04 -0.75 22.75
N MET A 402 -1.40 -1.87 23.39
CA MET A 402 -0.71 -3.15 23.20
C MET A 402 -0.96 -3.59 21.76
N LYS A 403 0.11 -3.67 20.97
CA LYS A 403 0.07 -4.23 19.62
C LYS A 403 0.98 -5.42 19.57
N GLU A 404 0.45 -6.55 19.13
CA GLU A 404 1.21 -7.78 18.96
C GLU A 404 1.32 -8.10 17.47
N VAL A 405 2.52 -8.45 17.01
CA VAL A 405 2.74 -8.91 15.64
C VAL A 405 3.16 -10.37 15.68
N HIS A 406 2.37 -11.19 14.98
CA HIS A 406 2.53 -12.63 14.89
C HIS A 406 2.86 -13.01 13.45
N VAL A 407 3.97 -13.70 13.25
CA VAL A 407 4.33 -14.26 11.95
C VAL A 407 3.99 -15.74 11.94
N LEU A 408 3.09 -16.14 11.03
CA LEU A 408 2.61 -17.51 10.84
C LEU A 408 3.13 -18.02 9.49
N SER A 409 4.18 -18.85 9.49
CA SER A 409 4.87 -19.28 8.27
C SER A 409 5.21 -20.77 8.26
N TYR A 410 5.18 -21.38 7.07
CA TYR A 410 5.65 -22.74 6.83
C TYR A 410 7.19 -22.87 6.84
N CYS A 411 7.91 -21.74 6.91
CA CYS A 411 9.36 -21.70 6.90
C CYS A 411 9.96 -22.73 7.85
N TRP A 412 10.96 -23.45 7.35
CA TRP A 412 11.66 -24.50 8.10
C TRP A 412 12.63 -23.99 9.16
N SER A 413 12.79 -22.67 9.29
CA SER A 413 13.71 -22.07 10.26
C SER A 413 13.13 -20.82 10.92
N GLY A 414 12.69 -20.96 12.17
CA GLY A 414 12.33 -19.81 13.00
C GLY A 414 13.50 -18.86 13.26
N ASP A 415 14.75 -19.36 13.30
CA ASP A 415 15.96 -18.52 13.40
C ASP A 415 16.13 -17.60 12.19
N LEU A 416 15.79 -18.07 10.98
CA LEU A 416 15.84 -17.26 9.77
C LEU A 416 14.84 -16.09 9.85
N ILE A 417 13.58 -16.38 10.22
CA ILE A 417 12.55 -15.34 10.35
C ILE A 417 12.94 -14.34 11.46
N LYS A 418 13.35 -14.83 12.63
CA LYS A 418 13.73 -13.97 13.76
C LYS A 418 14.87 -13.05 13.41
N SER A 419 15.94 -13.57 12.79
CA SER A 419 17.07 -12.74 12.35
C SER A 419 16.72 -11.76 11.23
N ALA A 420 15.75 -12.09 10.37
CA ALA A 420 15.25 -11.18 9.34
C ALA A 420 14.44 -10.00 9.92
N LEU A 421 13.65 -10.26 10.95
CA LEU A 421 12.78 -9.27 11.59
C LEU A 421 13.49 -8.44 12.68
N GLN A 422 14.54 -8.98 13.29
CA GLN A 422 15.31 -8.29 14.32
C GLN A 422 15.89 -6.97 13.80
N SER A 423 15.53 -5.89 14.49
CA SER A 423 16.14 -4.56 14.32
C SER A 423 16.31 -3.94 15.70
N GLY A 424 17.53 -4.02 16.24
CA GLY A 424 17.83 -3.61 17.62
C GLY A 424 17.51 -4.68 18.68
N ASP A 425 17.78 -4.35 19.95
CA ASP A 425 17.73 -5.29 21.07
C ASP A 425 16.32 -5.52 21.67
N ASP A 426 15.32 -4.68 21.34
CA ASP A 426 14.06 -4.62 22.10
C ASP A 426 12.78 -5.07 21.35
N ASN A 427 12.81 -5.24 20.02
CA ASN A 427 11.61 -5.61 19.22
C ASN A 427 11.48 -7.13 19.05
N VAL A 428 10.67 -7.79 19.90
CA VAL A 428 10.42 -9.23 19.84
C VAL A 428 9.13 -9.54 19.06
N PHE A 429 9.28 -10.04 17.84
CA PHE A 429 8.17 -10.57 17.05
C PHE A 429 7.78 -11.98 17.50
N ASN A 430 6.48 -12.29 17.52
CA ASN A 430 5.98 -13.62 17.82
C ASN A 430 6.04 -14.50 16.57
N VAL A 431 7.11 -15.29 16.44
CA VAL A 431 7.31 -16.18 15.26
C VAL A 431 6.78 -17.57 15.55
N HIS A 432 5.87 -18.03 14.70
CA HIS A 432 5.30 -19.37 14.68
C HIS A 432 5.68 -20.02 13.35
N SER A 433 6.59 -20.97 13.41
CA SER A 433 7.13 -21.65 12.24
C SER A 433 7.59 -23.06 12.59
N ASN A 434 8.07 -23.78 11.59
CA ASN A 434 8.89 -24.97 11.82
C ASN A 434 10.31 -24.56 12.26
N ASP A 435 11.03 -25.49 12.87
CA ASP A 435 12.39 -25.25 13.36
C ASP A 435 13.33 -26.42 13.02
N LEU A 436 14.50 -26.11 12.46
CA LEU A 436 15.57 -27.09 12.31
C LEU A 436 16.12 -27.54 13.68
N VAL A 437 16.48 -28.82 13.76
CA VAL A 437 17.17 -29.37 14.93
C VAL A 437 18.68 -29.23 14.74
N TYR A 438 19.37 -28.72 15.76
CA TYR A 438 20.81 -28.48 15.71
C TYR A 438 21.58 -29.37 16.68
N LYS A 439 22.79 -29.76 16.27
CA LYS A 439 23.84 -30.30 17.13
C LYS A 439 25.11 -29.49 16.90
N ASP A 440 25.69 -28.93 17.97
CA ASP A 440 26.88 -28.07 17.89
C ASP A 440 26.74 -26.93 16.86
N SER A 441 25.55 -26.30 16.82
CA SER A 441 25.18 -25.24 15.86
C SER A 441 25.11 -25.64 14.38
N ILE A 442 25.16 -26.94 14.09
CA ILE A 442 24.99 -27.51 12.75
C ILE A 442 23.66 -28.26 12.68
N SER A 443 22.88 -28.01 11.64
CA SER A 443 21.61 -28.68 11.39
C SER A 443 21.81 -30.19 11.23
N THR A 444 21.04 -30.98 11.96
CA THR A 444 21.03 -32.44 11.84
C THR A 444 20.29 -32.91 10.59
N GLY A 445 19.49 -32.04 9.96
CA GLY A 445 18.53 -32.36 8.91
C GLY A 445 17.15 -32.73 9.44
N GLU A 446 17.01 -32.96 10.74
CA GLU A 446 15.70 -33.17 11.39
C GLU A 446 14.98 -31.83 11.63
N MET A 447 13.66 -31.90 11.79
CA MET A 447 12.82 -30.72 11.90
C MET A 447 11.72 -30.89 12.95
N ILE A 448 11.53 -29.87 13.78
CA ILE A 448 10.39 -29.72 14.66
C ILE A 448 9.26 -29.10 13.84
N ARG A 449 8.24 -29.91 13.55
CA ARG A 449 7.13 -29.59 12.67
C ARG A 449 5.95 -29.06 13.47
N LYS A 450 5.78 -27.72 13.47
CA LYS A 450 4.70 -27.02 14.18
C LYS A 450 3.68 -26.42 13.21
N MET A 451 4.08 -26.11 11.98
CA MET A 451 3.30 -25.35 11.02
C MET A 451 3.53 -25.84 9.60
N ASP A 452 2.83 -26.90 9.21
CA ASP A 452 2.98 -27.52 7.88
C ASP A 452 1.71 -27.41 7.04
N SER A 453 0.66 -26.78 7.55
CA SER A 453 -0.64 -26.81 6.88
C SER A 453 -1.51 -25.61 7.18
N PRO A 454 -2.52 -25.34 6.31
CA PRO A 454 -3.47 -24.26 6.54
C PRO A 454 -4.19 -24.42 7.89
N MET A 455 -4.44 -25.68 8.29
CA MET A 455 -5.08 -26.02 9.57
C MET A 455 -4.17 -25.70 10.77
N ASP A 456 -2.86 -25.84 10.62
CA ASP A 456 -1.91 -25.49 11.69
C ASP A 456 -1.79 -23.96 11.84
N LYS A 457 -1.80 -23.20 10.73
CA LYS A 457 -1.91 -21.73 10.78
C LYS A 457 -3.18 -21.30 11.49
N LEU A 458 -4.33 -21.87 11.12
CA LEU A 458 -5.61 -21.57 11.75
C LEU A 458 -5.61 -21.90 13.26
N ARG A 459 -5.02 -23.04 13.65
CA ARG A 459 -4.90 -23.40 15.07
C ARG A 459 -4.06 -22.37 15.83
N ALA A 460 -2.89 -22.02 15.31
CA ALA A 460 -2.01 -21.02 15.93
C ALA A 460 -2.67 -19.64 16.02
N PHE A 461 -3.38 -19.20 14.97
CA PHE A 461 -4.18 -17.98 14.98
C PHE A 461 -5.23 -17.99 16.10
N ASN A 462 -6.01 -19.07 16.22
CA ASN A 462 -7.03 -19.21 17.25
C ASN A 462 -6.44 -19.30 18.66
N ASP A 463 -5.31 -19.99 18.83
CA ASP A 463 -4.63 -20.10 20.12
C ASP A 463 -4.19 -18.72 20.63
N VAL A 464 -3.65 -17.87 19.75
CA VAL A 464 -3.27 -16.48 20.08
C VAL A 464 -4.49 -15.66 20.52
N ILE A 465 -5.58 -15.71 19.73
CA ILE A 465 -6.80 -14.95 20.06
C ILE A 465 -7.44 -15.42 21.37
N ASN A 466 -7.44 -16.72 21.63
CA ASN A 466 -8.03 -17.30 22.85
C ASN A 466 -7.14 -17.11 24.09
N CYS A 467 -5.83 -16.93 23.94
CA CYS A 467 -4.92 -16.66 25.05
C CYS A 467 -4.93 -15.21 25.52
N SER A 468 -5.50 -14.28 24.75
CA SER A 468 -5.66 -12.87 25.15
C SER A 468 -6.52 -12.79 26.42
N SER A 469 -5.88 -12.50 27.56
CA SER A 469 -6.47 -12.46 28.90
C SER A 469 -7.44 -11.30 29.17
N ASN A 470 -7.75 -10.48 28.15
CA ASN A 470 -8.57 -9.30 28.29
C ASN A 470 -10.06 -9.63 28.19
N SER A 471 -10.90 -8.90 28.93
CA SER A 471 -12.37 -8.99 28.85
C SER A 471 -12.95 -8.55 27.50
N VAL A 472 -12.12 -7.95 26.64
CA VAL A 472 -12.47 -7.41 25.33
C VAL A 472 -11.71 -8.20 24.25
N LYS A 473 -12.44 -8.69 23.24
CA LYS A 473 -11.84 -9.41 22.09
C LYS A 473 -10.92 -8.45 21.32
N PRO A 474 -9.66 -8.84 21.00
CA PRO A 474 -8.76 -7.99 20.22
C PRO A 474 -9.29 -7.79 18.80
N SER A 475 -8.97 -6.64 18.20
CA SER A 475 -9.14 -6.43 16.76
C SER A 475 -7.99 -7.11 16.01
N THR A 476 -8.33 -7.81 14.94
CA THR A 476 -7.37 -8.67 14.22
C THR A 476 -7.27 -8.29 12.76
N VAL A 477 -6.04 -8.17 12.27
CA VAL A 477 -5.74 -8.04 10.84
C VAL A 477 -4.85 -9.20 10.44
N TYR A 478 -5.19 -9.94 9.40
CA TYR A 478 -4.31 -10.94 8.81
C TYR A 478 -3.85 -10.48 7.43
N ILE A 479 -2.55 -10.56 7.18
CA ILE A 479 -1.93 -10.19 5.90
C ILE A 479 -1.26 -11.42 5.29
N GLY A 480 -1.67 -11.81 4.08
CA GLY A 480 -1.12 -12.98 3.40
C GLY A 480 -1.41 -12.99 1.90
N GLY A 481 -0.84 -13.96 1.19
CA GLY A 481 -0.99 -14.07 -0.27
C GLY A 481 -1.16 -15.50 -0.80
N SER A 482 -1.11 -16.48 0.09
CA SER A 482 -1.11 -17.90 -0.26
C SER A 482 -2.44 -18.59 0.03
N VAL A 483 -2.67 -19.73 -0.62
CA VAL A 483 -3.81 -20.61 -0.30
C VAL A 483 -3.78 -21.07 1.17
N GLY A 484 -2.59 -21.22 1.75
CA GLY A 484 -2.41 -21.58 3.15
C GLY A 484 -2.94 -20.55 4.14
N ASP A 485 -3.12 -19.30 3.71
CA ASP A 485 -3.57 -18.20 4.55
C ASP A 485 -5.10 -18.05 4.59
N LEU A 486 -5.83 -18.71 3.68
CA LEU A 486 -7.26 -18.46 3.44
C LEU A 486 -8.13 -18.53 4.69
N LEU A 487 -7.92 -19.53 5.54
CA LEU A 487 -8.74 -19.68 6.75
C LEU A 487 -8.48 -18.54 7.73
N CYS A 488 -7.21 -18.18 7.94
CA CYS A 488 -6.88 -17.09 8.85
C CYS A 488 -7.32 -15.72 8.31
N LEU A 489 -7.23 -15.53 6.99
CA LEU A 489 -7.76 -14.34 6.30
C LEU A 489 -9.27 -14.17 6.51
N LEU A 490 -10.04 -15.27 6.49
CA LEU A 490 -11.49 -15.24 6.67
C LEU A 490 -11.92 -15.08 8.15
N GLU A 491 -11.11 -15.58 9.09
CA GLU A 491 -11.41 -15.52 10.54
C GLU A 491 -10.98 -14.19 11.18
N ALA A 492 -10.02 -13.49 10.58
CA ALA A 492 -9.64 -12.15 11.01
C ALA A 492 -10.78 -11.15 10.79
N ASP A 493 -10.84 -10.11 11.65
CA ASP A 493 -11.81 -9.03 11.46
C ASP A 493 -11.54 -8.29 10.13
N VAL A 494 -10.27 -8.23 9.70
CA VAL A 494 -9.86 -7.76 8.38
C VAL A 494 -8.80 -8.69 7.78
N GLY A 495 -9.19 -9.44 6.73
CA GLY A 495 -8.25 -10.21 5.91
C GLY A 495 -7.75 -9.39 4.71
N ILE A 496 -6.44 -9.14 4.66
CA ILE A 496 -5.76 -8.40 3.59
C ILE A 496 -4.92 -9.35 2.75
N VAL A 497 -5.20 -9.37 1.45
CA VAL A 497 -4.48 -10.14 0.44
C VAL A 497 -3.49 -9.25 -0.29
N ILE A 498 -2.21 -9.54 -0.15
CA ILE A 498 -1.12 -8.91 -0.92
C ILE A 498 -0.46 -9.95 -1.83
N GLY A 499 -0.17 -9.58 -3.07
CA GLY A 499 0.45 -10.51 -4.03
C GLY A 499 -0.45 -11.70 -4.42
N SER A 500 -1.76 -11.48 -4.57
CA SER A 500 -2.76 -12.53 -4.84
C SER A 500 -2.34 -13.46 -5.98
N SER A 501 -2.16 -14.75 -5.68
CA SER A 501 -1.91 -15.77 -6.69
C SER A 501 -3.20 -16.18 -7.42
N SER A 502 -3.07 -16.60 -8.69
CA SER A 502 -4.22 -17.11 -9.45
C SER A 502 -4.88 -18.33 -8.77
N SER A 503 -4.07 -19.17 -8.11
CA SER A 503 -4.53 -20.30 -7.30
C SER A 503 -5.40 -19.85 -6.12
N LEU A 504 -4.97 -18.83 -5.38
CA LEU A 504 -5.72 -18.24 -4.27
C LEU A 504 -7.08 -17.73 -4.74
N THR A 505 -7.10 -16.91 -5.79
CA THR A 505 -8.34 -16.30 -6.30
C THR A 505 -9.30 -17.35 -6.86
N ARG A 506 -8.80 -18.32 -7.63
CA ARG A 506 -9.62 -19.41 -8.18
C ARG A 506 -10.25 -20.26 -7.09
N LEU A 507 -9.47 -20.63 -6.06
CA LEU A 507 -9.97 -21.41 -4.93
C LEU A 507 -10.98 -20.61 -4.12
N GLY A 508 -10.68 -19.36 -3.79
CA GLY A 508 -11.58 -18.51 -3.03
C GLY A 508 -12.91 -18.29 -3.74
N ASN A 509 -12.89 -17.94 -5.03
CA ASN A 509 -14.10 -17.73 -5.82
C ASN A 509 -14.98 -18.99 -5.87
N ARG A 510 -14.37 -20.18 -5.98
CA ARG A 510 -15.09 -21.46 -5.96
C ARG A 510 -15.91 -21.63 -4.68
N PHE A 511 -15.39 -21.17 -3.55
CA PHE A 511 -16.05 -21.29 -2.23
C PHE A 511 -16.82 -20.03 -1.81
N GLY A 512 -17.05 -19.08 -2.73
CA GLY A 512 -17.88 -17.90 -2.47
C GLY A 512 -17.17 -16.74 -1.77
N ILE A 513 -15.84 -16.71 -1.82
CA ILE A 513 -15.01 -15.59 -1.34
C ILE A 513 -14.95 -14.52 -2.44
N SER A 514 -15.18 -13.27 -2.07
CA SER A 514 -15.03 -12.10 -2.92
C SER A 514 -13.73 -11.37 -2.59
N PHE A 515 -12.91 -11.10 -3.61
CA PHE A 515 -11.70 -10.31 -3.49
C PHE A 515 -11.99 -8.89 -3.96
N VAL A 516 -11.94 -7.92 -3.04
CA VAL A 516 -12.33 -6.52 -3.30
C VAL A 516 -11.14 -5.63 -3.03
N PRO A 517 -10.78 -4.67 -3.90
CA PRO A 517 -9.70 -3.73 -3.58
C PRO A 517 -9.99 -2.99 -2.28
N LEU A 518 -8.95 -2.76 -1.47
CA LEU A 518 -9.09 -2.26 -0.10
C LEU A 518 -9.89 -0.95 -0.04
N PHE A 519 -9.54 0.08 -0.83
CA PHE A 519 -10.24 1.36 -0.83
C PHE A 519 -11.77 1.25 -1.08
N PRO A 520 -12.27 0.64 -2.19
CA PRO A 520 -13.70 0.38 -2.39
C PRO A 520 -14.37 -0.34 -1.20
N GLY A 521 -13.67 -1.32 -0.65
CA GLY A 521 -14.11 -2.10 0.50
C GLY A 521 -14.28 -1.25 1.77
N LEU A 522 -13.33 -0.37 2.03
CA LEU A 522 -13.37 0.60 3.12
C LEU A 522 -14.52 1.60 2.96
N VAL A 523 -14.74 2.12 1.76
CA VAL A 523 -15.86 3.03 1.48
C VAL A 523 -17.20 2.37 1.81
N THR A 524 -17.38 1.12 1.37
CA THR A 524 -18.59 0.33 1.65
C THR A 524 -18.76 0.10 3.15
N LYS A 525 -17.70 -0.34 3.84
CA LYS A 525 -17.73 -0.57 5.29
C LYS A 525 -17.99 0.69 6.09
N HIS A 526 -17.45 1.82 5.66
CA HIS A 526 -17.68 3.09 6.34
C HIS A 526 -19.11 3.60 6.13
N LYS A 527 -19.71 3.34 4.97
CA LYS A 527 -21.13 3.59 4.74
C LYS A 527 -22.00 2.74 5.69
N GLU A 528 -21.70 1.46 5.82
CA GLU A 528 -22.38 0.57 6.79
C GLU A 528 -22.24 1.06 8.24
N LEU A 529 -21.04 1.54 8.63
CA LEU A 529 -20.83 2.14 9.94
C LEU A 529 -21.73 3.36 10.15
N ALA A 530 -21.81 4.26 9.16
CA ALA A 530 -22.63 5.46 9.28
C ALA A 530 -24.13 5.14 9.40
N GLU A 531 -24.60 4.07 8.74
CA GLU A 531 -26.00 3.64 8.78
C GLU A 531 -26.36 2.85 10.05
N THR A 532 -25.46 1.99 10.53
CA THR A 532 -25.76 1.03 11.61
C THR A 532 -25.14 1.38 12.97
N GLY A 533 -24.14 2.26 12.99
CA GLY A 533 -23.36 2.60 14.18
C GLY A 533 -22.46 1.47 14.71
N SER A 534 -22.29 0.38 13.95
CA SER A 534 -21.51 -0.80 14.36
C SER A 534 -20.54 -1.22 13.26
N LEU A 535 -19.30 -1.49 13.66
CA LEU A 535 -18.19 -1.86 12.77
C LEU A 535 -18.06 -3.36 12.51
N ILE A 536 -18.47 -4.19 13.46
CA ILE A 536 -18.07 -5.59 13.52
C ILE A 536 -19.29 -6.48 13.30
N HIS A 537 -19.32 -7.17 12.15
CA HIS A 537 -20.21 -8.32 11.97
C HIS A 537 -19.64 -9.52 12.72
N LYS A 538 -20.51 -10.29 13.38
CA LYS A 538 -20.13 -11.54 14.04
C LYS A 538 -20.07 -12.65 13.00
N GLY A 539 -18.87 -13.16 12.72
CA GLY A 539 -18.63 -14.34 11.88
C GLY A 539 -17.67 -14.07 10.71
N PRO A 540 -17.21 -15.13 10.02
CA PRO A 540 -16.26 -14.99 8.92
C PRO A 540 -16.86 -14.18 7.78
N SER A 541 -16.18 -13.09 7.42
CA SER A 541 -16.51 -12.29 6.24
C SER A 541 -16.14 -13.09 5.00
N ASN A 542 -17.06 -13.20 4.04
CA ASN A 542 -16.73 -13.76 2.73
C ASN A 542 -16.02 -12.74 1.81
N VAL A 543 -15.66 -11.57 2.33
CA VAL A 543 -14.94 -10.52 1.62
C VAL A 543 -13.52 -10.43 2.16
N LEU A 544 -12.53 -10.57 1.26
CA LEU A 544 -11.13 -10.32 1.51
C LEU A 544 -10.67 -9.07 0.73
N TYR A 545 -9.83 -8.26 1.36
CA TYR A 545 -9.39 -6.99 0.79
C TYR A 545 -8.06 -7.15 0.06
N THR A 546 -8.00 -6.80 -1.23
CA THR A 546 -6.75 -6.84 -2.00
C THR A 546 -6.03 -5.51 -1.96
N VAL A 547 -4.69 -5.58 -1.88
CA VAL A 547 -3.79 -4.43 -1.99
C VAL A 547 -2.68 -4.71 -3.01
N SER A 548 -2.14 -3.65 -3.58
CA SER A 548 -1.04 -3.72 -4.55
C SER A 548 0.33 -3.58 -3.90
N ASN A 549 0.42 -2.97 -2.72
CA ASN A 549 1.66 -2.73 -1.98
C ASN A 549 1.41 -2.56 -0.47
N TRP A 550 2.50 -2.54 0.30
CA TRP A 550 2.45 -2.35 1.75
C TRP A 550 2.10 -0.93 2.18
N ASP A 551 2.27 0.08 1.33
CA ASP A 551 1.93 1.47 1.68
C ASP A 551 0.41 1.63 1.86
N GLU A 552 -0.41 0.89 1.10
CA GLU A 552 -1.87 0.83 1.31
C GLU A 552 -2.24 0.23 2.68
N ILE A 553 -1.55 -0.84 3.08
CA ILE A 553 -1.73 -1.47 4.40
C ILE A 553 -1.30 -0.49 5.50
N TYR A 554 -0.16 0.17 5.31
CA TYR A 554 0.37 1.16 6.24
C TYR A 554 -0.65 2.28 6.46
N ALA A 555 -1.14 2.90 5.37
CA ALA A 555 -2.10 3.99 5.45
C ALA A 555 -3.43 3.56 6.10
N PHE A 556 -3.92 2.36 5.77
CA PHE A 556 -5.13 1.82 6.39
C PHE A 556 -4.98 1.56 7.89
N VAL A 557 -3.90 0.90 8.30
CA VAL A 557 -3.73 0.45 9.70
C VAL A 557 -3.23 1.59 10.60
N LEU A 558 -2.21 2.33 10.19
CA LEU A 558 -1.51 3.32 11.02
C LEU A 558 -1.90 4.78 10.69
N GLY A 559 -2.41 5.04 9.49
CA GLY A 559 -2.85 6.37 9.07
C GLY A 559 -1.71 7.37 8.90
N GLN A 560 -0.61 6.94 8.29
CA GLN A 560 0.54 7.80 7.96
C GLN A 560 1.08 7.50 6.57
#